data_AF-A0A534AZ23-F1
#
_entry.id   AF-A0A534AZ23-F1
#
_cell.length_a   1.000
_cell.length_b   1.000
_cell.length_c   1.000
_cell.angle_alpha   90.00
_cell.angle_beta   90.00
_cell.angle_gamma   90.00
#
_symmetry.space_group_name_H-M   'P 1'
#
loop_
_entity.id
_entity.type
_entity.pdbx_description
1 polymer ?
#
loop_
_entity_poly.entity_id
_entity_poly.type
_entity_poly.pdbx_seq_one_letter_code
_entity_poly.pdbx_strand_id
1 'polypeptide(L)'
;DALDIHQSGVSRHLRLLLEAGFVQVRPVGQHRLYSLRPEPFRGLEAWIASYQRLWDARLDRFGEALEKRRSANTKGHRKEKKRDD
;
A
#
# COMPACT_ATOMS: atom_id res chain seq x y z
N ASP A 1 14.52 13.44 -26.50
CA ASP A 1 13.53 13.74 -25.45
C ASP A 1 13.10 12.49 -24.73
N ALA A 2 13.53 12.31 -23.48
CA ALA A 2 13.31 11.06 -22.71
C ALA A 2 12.13 11.12 -21.73
N LEU A 3 11.49 12.29 -21.57
CA LEU A 3 10.35 12.48 -20.68
C LEU A 3 9.34 13.39 -21.36
N ASP A 4 8.11 12.91 -21.55
CA ASP A 4 6.99 13.66 -22.13
C ASP A 4 6.33 14.59 -21.09
N ILE A 5 7.19 15.30 -20.33
CA ILE A 5 6.82 16.15 -19.20
C ILE A 5 7.52 17.50 -19.39
N HIS A 6 6.75 18.58 -19.25
CA HIS A 6 7.30 19.94 -19.36
C HIS A 6 8.51 20.11 -18.42
N GLN A 7 9.64 20.60 -18.94
CA GLN A 7 10.92 20.66 -18.20
C GLN A 7 10.84 21.44 -16.87
N SER A 8 9.96 22.45 -16.78
CA SER A 8 9.72 23.18 -15.52
C SER A 8 9.10 22.28 -14.45
N GLY A 9 8.25 21.32 -14.84
CA GLY A 9 7.68 20.30 -13.97
C GLY A 9 8.75 19.33 -13.48
N VAL A 10 9.64 18.86 -14.37
CA VAL A 10 10.71 17.92 -14.00
C VAL A 10 11.64 18.52 -12.94
N SER A 11 12.08 19.77 -13.12
CA SER A 11 12.95 20.45 -12.15
C SER A 11 12.30 20.62 -10.77
N ARG A 12 10.99 20.94 -10.73
CA ARG A 12 10.25 21.04 -9.47
C ARG A 12 10.15 19.69 -8.76
N HIS A 13 9.80 18.62 -9.48
CA HIS A 13 9.71 17.28 -8.90
C HIS A 13 11.06 16.78 -8.38
N LEU A 14 12.14 16.99 -9.13
CA LEU A 14 13.49 16.61 -8.68
C LEU A 14 13.92 17.36 -7.41
N ARG A 15 13.55 18.64 -7.29
CA ARG A 15 13.81 19.41 -6.07
C ARG A 15 13.03 18.86 -4.88
N LEU A 16 11.72 18.60 -5.05
CA LEU A 16 10.90 18.02 -3.99
C LEU A 16 11.42 16.64 -3.55
N LEU A 17 11.80 15.79 -4.49
CA LEU A 17 12.37 14.48 -4.19
C LEU A 17 13.73 14.59 -3.48
N LEU A 18 14.53 15.62 -3.80
CA LEU A 18 15.81 15.88 -3.14
C LEU A 18 15.57 16.34 -1.69
N GLU A 19 14.64 17.27 -1.48
CA GLU A 19 14.24 17.76 -0.16
C GLU A 19 13.64 16.63 0.71
N ALA A 20 12.86 15.73 0.11
CA ALA A 20 12.34 14.53 0.76
C ALA A 20 13.38 13.40 0.92
N GLY A 21 14.59 13.57 0.39
CA GLY A 21 15.70 12.62 0.52
C GLY A 21 15.64 11.39 -0.40
N PHE A 22 14.68 11.32 -1.32
CA PHE A 22 14.49 10.21 -2.28
C PHE A 22 15.48 10.21 -3.45
N VAL A 23 16.05 11.37 -3.77
CA VAL A 23 17.13 11.49 -4.74
C VAL A 23 18.34 12.15 -4.11
N GLN A 24 19.50 11.92 -4.71
CA GLN A 24 20.73 12.66 -4.45
C GLN A 24 21.22 13.33 -5.72
N VAL A 25 21.97 14.41 -5.55
CA VAL A 25 22.54 15.18 -6.65
C VAL A 25 24.06 15.10 -6.63
N ARG A 26 24.66 14.89 -7.80
CA ARG A 26 26.11 14.97 -8.03
C ARG A 26 26.40 16.04 -9.09
N PRO A 27 27.09 17.13 -8.74
CA PRO A 27 27.53 18.10 -9.73
C PRO A 27 28.65 17.50 -10.61
N VAL A 28 28.55 17.68 -11.93
CA VAL A 28 29.57 17.27 -12.91
C VAL A 28 29.73 18.41 -13.91
N GLY A 29 30.74 19.26 -13.70
CA GLY A 29 30.91 20.49 -14.47
C GLY A 29 29.69 21.39 -14.35
N GLN A 30 29.07 21.74 -15.48
CA GLN A 30 27.85 22.54 -15.53
C GLN A 30 26.56 21.71 -15.33
N HIS A 31 26.66 20.39 -15.25
CA HIS A 31 25.50 19.50 -15.16
C HIS A 31 25.23 19.06 -13.72
N ARG A 32 23.95 18.84 -13.41
CA ARG A 32 23.49 18.22 -12.15
C ARG A 32 22.93 16.84 -12.47
N LEU A 33 23.62 15.79 -12.04
CA LEU A 33 23.16 14.41 -12.20
C LEU A 33 22.35 14.00 -10.97
N TYR A 34 21.12 13.56 -11.19
CA TYR A 34 20.24 13.06 -10.13
C TYR A 34 20.21 11.54 -10.15
N SER A 35 20.23 10.92 -8.98
CA SER A 35 20.09 9.47 -8.81
C SER A 35 19.17 9.16 -7.63
N LEU A 36 18.42 8.06 -7.73
CA LEU A 36 17.56 7.60 -6.65
C LEU A 36 18.39 7.07 -5.48
N ARG A 37 17.90 7.31 -4.27
CA ARG A 37 18.42 6.75 -3.04
C ARG A 37 17.53 5.59 -2.59
N PRO A 38 18.04 4.36 -2.46
CA PRO A 38 17.20 3.21 -2.10
C PRO A 38 16.71 3.24 -0.65
N GLU A 39 17.42 3.91 0.26
CA GLU A 39 17.12 3.91 1.69
C GLU A 39 15.71 4.41 2.06
N PRO A 40 15.24 5.58 1.58
CA PRO A 40 13.89 6.07 1.88
C PRO A 40 12.78 5.15 1.34
N PHE A 41 13.02 4.45 0.21
CA PHE A 41 12.05 3.48 -0.31
C PHE A 41 11.91 2.27 0.60
N ARG A 42 13.00 1.79 1.23
CA ARG A 42 12.91 0.71 2.22
C ARG A 42 12.09 1.12 3.44
N GLY A 43 12.22 2.36 3.89
CA GLY A 43 11.39 2.91 4.97
C GLY A 43 9.91 2.94 4.59
N LEU A 44 9.61 3.38 3.38
CA LEU A 44 8.25 3.38 2.82
C LEU A 44 7.68 1.95 2.72
N GLU A 45 8.45 1.00 2.21
CA GLU A 45 8.05 -0.42 2.12
C GLU A 45 7.73 -1.00 3.50
N ALA A 46 8.58 -0.75 4.50
CA ALA A 46 8.35 -1.21 5.86
C ALA A 46 7.06 -0.63 6.47
N TRP A 47 6.79 0.67 6.22
CA TRP A 47 5.57 1.32 6.66
C TRP A 47 4.33 0.74 5.95
N ILE A 48 4.37 0.57 4.62
CA ILE A 48 3.27 -0.05 3.87
C ILE A 48 3.00 -1.47 4.38
N ALA A 49 4.04 -2.27 4.59
CA ALA A 49 3.91 -3.64 5.11
C ALA A 49 3.28 -3.67 6.52
N SER A 50 3.57 -2.67 7.37
CA SER A 50 2.90 -2.54 8.68
C SER A 50 1.40 -2.32 8.53
N TYR A 51 1.00 -1.50 7.56
CA TYR A 51 -0.40 -1.18 7.32
C TYR A 51 -1.15 -2.37 6.72
N GLN A 52 -0.53 -3.09 5.78
CA GLN A 52 -1.08 -4.33 5.22
C GLN A 52 -1.42 -5.35 6.31
N ARG A 53 -0.48 -5.63 7.22
CA ARG A 53 -0.71 -6.56 8.34
C ARG A 53 -1.91 -6.17 9.22
N LEU A 54 -2.12 -4.87 9.44
CA LEU A 54 -3.27 -4.38 10.20
C LEU A 54 -4.59 -4.65 9.48
N TRP A 55 -4.62 -4.44 8.16
CA TRP A 55 -5.82 -4.68 7.36
C TRP A 55 -6.12 -6.17 7.20
N ASP A 56 -5.11 -6.98 6.96
CA ASP A 56 -5.26 -8.43 6.84
C ASP A 56 -5.89 -8.99 8.11
N ALA A 57 -5.36 -8.65 9.28
CA ALA A 57 -5.93 -9.08 10.56
C ALA A 57 -7.38 -8.62 10.77
N ARG A 58 -7.75 -7.43 10.27
CA ARG A 58 -9.13 -6.92 10.36
C ARG A 58 -10.06 -7.67 9.41
N LEU A 59 -9.60 -7.95 8.19
CA LEU A 59 -10.36 -8.67 7.17
C LEU A 59 -10.54 -10.14 7.56
N ASP A 60 -9.53 -10.78 8.15
CA ASP A 60 -9.61 -12.14 8.67
C ASP A 60 -10.71 -12.27 9.74
N ARG A 61 -10.69 -11.38 10.73
CA ARG A 61 -11.73 -11.33 11.79
C ARG A 61 -13.13 -11.11 11.20
N PHE A 62 -13.23 -10.27 10.17
CA PHE A 62 -14.49 -10.04 9.49
C PHE A 62 -14.96 -11.29 8.75
N GLY A 63 -14.06 -11.99 8.04
CA GLY A 63 -14.34 -13.27 7.40
C GLY A 63 -14.83 -14.33 8.39
N GLU A 64 -14.14 -14.50 9.52
CA GLU A 64 -14.56 -15.42 10.57
C GLU A 64 -15.97 -15.10 11.12
N ALA A 65 -16.27 -13.82 11.33
CA ALA A 65 -17.59 -13.40 11.81
C ALA A 65 -18.70 -13.73 10.81
N LEU A 66 -18.43 -13.55 9.51
CA LEU A 66 -19.37 -13.93 8.45
C LEU A 66 -19.61 -15.45 8.41
N GLU A 67 -18.56 -16.26 8.53
CA GLU A 67 -18.69 -17.72 8.54
C GLU A 67 -19.42 -18.24 9.78
N LYS A 68 -19.17 -17.64 10.96
CA LYS A 68 -19.95 -17.90 12.18
C LYS A 68 -21.44 -17.59 11.97
N ARG A 69 -21.76 -16.46 11.32
CA ARG A 69 -23.16 -16.08 11.05
C ARG A 69 -23.82 -17.03 10.04
N ARG A 70 -23.12 -17.42 8.98
CA ARG A 70 -23.62 -18.38 7.97
C ARG A 70 -23.92 -19.74 8.59
N SER A 71 -22.97 -20.28 9.34
CA SER A 71 -23.12 -21.59 9.99
C SER A 71 -24.22 -21.60 11.06
N ALA A 72 -24.42 -20.50 11.79
CA ALA A 72 -25.56 -20.35 12.71
C ALA A 72 -26.90 -20.37 11.96
N ASN A 73 -27.00 -19.68 10.81
CA ASN A 73 -28.21 -19.64 10.00
C ASN A 73 -28.60 -21.03 9.46
N THR A 74 -27.62 -21.80 8.94
CA THR A 74 -27.85 -23.17 8.44
C THR A 74 -28.31 -24.13 9.54
N LYS A 75 -27.78 -23.99 10.76
CA LYS A 75 -28.20 -24.81 11.92
C LYS A 75 -29.62 -24.48 12.38
N GLY A 76 -30.06 -23.22 12.25
CA GLY A 76 -31.43 -22.79 12.54
C GLY A 76 -32.45 -23.49 11.64
N HIS A 77 -32.27 -23.41 10.32
CA HIS A 77 -33.18 -24.03 9.35
C HIS A 77 -33.27 -25.56 9.48
N ARG A 78 -32.18 -26.25 9.86
CA ARG A 78 -32.20 -27.70 10.03
C ARG A 78 -32.95 -28.17 11.29
N LYS A 79 -33.04 -27.33 12.33
CA LYS A 79 -33.80 -27.62 13.56
C LYS A 79 -35.31 -27.39 13.37
N GLU A 80 -35.68 -26.42 12.54
CA GLU A 80 -37.08 -26.09 12.24
C GLU A 80 -37.72 -27.19 11.39
N LYS A 81 -37.04 -27.64 10.32
CA LYS A 81 -37.52 -28.75 9.47
C LYS A 81 -37.71 -30.10 10.21
N LYS A 82 -37.03 -30.32 11.33
CA LYS A 82 -37.16 -31.56 12.14
C LYS A 82 -38.25 -31.49 13.21
N ARG A 83 -38.91 -30.33 13.38
CA ARG A 83 -40.03 -30.16 14.32
C ARG A 83 -41.40 -30.29 13.65
N ASP A 84 -41.43 -30.13 12.32
CA ASP A 84 -42.65 -30.20 11.51
C ASP A 84 -42.87 -31.58 10.86
N ASP A 85 -41.90 -32.50 10.99
CA ASP A 85 -42.02 -33.94 10.68
C ASP A 85 -42.27 -34.74 11.97
#